data_AF-A0A6G1BJ40-F1
#
_entry.id   AF-A0A6G1BJ40-F1
#
_cell.length_a   1.000
_cell.length_b   1.000
_cell.length_c   1.000
_cell.angle_alpha   90.00
_cell.angle_beta   90.00
_cell.angle_gamma   90.00
#
_symmetry.space_group_name_H-M   'P 1'
#
loop_
_entity.id
_entity.type
_entity.pdbx_description
1 polymer ?
#
loop_
_entity_poly.entity_id
_entity_poly.type
_entity_poly.pdbx_seq_one_letter_code
_entity_poly.pdbx_strand_id
1 'polypeptide(L)' 'MLTKPDKNGEAHLVLCRVLMGCPEAVPAGCSQFHPSSDDYDSAVDNMKNSRWYVDICSRWKVRLLS' A
#
# COMPACT_ATOMS: atom_id res chain seq x y z
N MET A 1 -5.78 -10.46 -9.63
CA MET A 1 -6.48 -9.28 -9.08
C MET A 1 -7.56 -8.91 -10.07
N LEU A 2 -8.81 -9.25 -9.79
CA LEU A 2 -9.96 -8.93 -10.64
C LEU A 2 -10.69 -7.76 -9.98
N THR A 3 -10.78 -6.63 -10.67
CA THR A 3 -11.55 -5.47 -10.21
C THR A 3 -13.04 -5.77 -10.38
N LYS A 4 -13.85 -5.26 -9.45
CA LYS A 4 -15.30 -5.48 -9.49
C LYS A 4 -15.87 -4.65 -10.67
N PRO A 5 -16.59 -5.27 -11.63
CA PRO A 5 -17.18 -4.53 -12.73
C PRO A 5 -18.24 -3.56 -12.22
N ASP A 6 -18.36 -2.42 -12.89
CA ASP A 6 -19.40 -1.43 -12.63
C ASP A 6 -20.77 -1.91 -13.15
N LYS A 7 -21.77 -1.04 -13.11
CA LYS A 7 -23.14 -1.36 -13.56
C LYS A 7 -23.22 -1.67 -15.06
N ASN A 8 -22.21 -1.29 -15.83
CA ASN A 8 -22.12 -1.49 -17.27
C ASN A 8 -21.28 -2.74 -17.61
N GLY A 9 -20.75 -3.45 -16.62
CA GLY A 9 -19.90 -4.63 -16.81
C GLY A 9 -18.42 -4.30 -16.98
N GLU A 10 -18.04 -3.02 -16.91
CA GLU A 10 -16.68 -2.57 -17.17
C GLU A 10 -15.87 -2.48 -15.88
N ALA A 11 -14.63 -2.93 -15.92
CA ALA A 11 -13.76 -2.99 -14.75
C ALA A 11 -12.65 -1.93 -14.88
N HIS A 12 -12.62 -0.99 -13.94
CA HIS A 12 -11.69 0.15 -14.00
C HIS A 12 -10.47 -0.08 -13.10
N LEU A 13 -9.28 0.23 -13.61
CA LEU A 13 -8.02 0.15 -12.89
C LEU A 13 -7.40 1.54 -12.81
N VAL A 14 -7.06 1.99 -11.60
CA VAL A 14 -6.33 3.24 -11.40
C VAL A 14 -4.87 2.90 -11.20
N LEU A 15 -4.02 3.39 -12.11
CA LEU A 15 -2.58 3.33 -11.97
C LEU A 15 -2.09 4.63 -11.31
N CYS A 16 -1.64 4.53 -10.06
CA CYS A 16 -1.05 5.66 -9.34
C CYS A 16 0.46 5.46 -9.17
N ARG A 17 1.22 6.54 -9.33
CA ARG A 17 2.59 6.61 -8.79
C ARG A 17 2.49 7.04 -7.34
N VAL A 18 2.91 6.17 -6.43
CA VAL A 18 2.92 6.45 -4.99
C VAL A 18 4.35 6.61 -4.54
N LEU A 19 4.64 7.68 -3.79
CA LEU A 19 5.90 7.81 -3.06
C LEU A 19 5.79 6.95 -1.80
N MET A 20 6.47 5.81 -1.80
CA MET A 20 6.36 4.78 -0.75
C MET A 20 6.90 5.21 0.63
N GLY A 21 7.66 6.30 0.74
CA GLY A 21 8.30 6.71 1.99
C GLY A 21 9.34 5.69 2.47
N CYS A 22 9.46 5.52 3.78
CA CYS A 22 10.28 4.48 4.41
C CYS A 22 9.46 3.19 4.65
N PRO A 23 9.65 2.12 3.85
CA PRO A 23 8.93 0.86 4.05
C PRO A 23 9.54 0.01 5.16
N GLU A 24 8.66 -0.57 5.99
CA GLU A 24 8.94 -1.60 6.98
C GLU A 24 8.67 -2.99 6.38
N ALA A 25 9.58 -3.94 6.59
CA ALA A 25 9.39 -5.32 6.14
C ALA A 25 8.51 -6.09 7.16
N VAL A 26 7.24 -6.33 6.82
CA VAL A 26 6.28 -7.01 7.69
C VAL A 26 5.92 -8.37 7.09
N PRO A 27 6.18 -9.50 7.78
CA PRO A 27 5.83 -10.82 7.30
C PRO A 27 4.32 -10.99 7.10
N ALA A 28 3.93 -11.71 6.03
CA ALA A 28 2.54 -12.09 5.82
C ALA A 28 2.04 -12.93 7.02
N GLY A 29 0.95 -12.49 7.65
CA GLY A 29 0.39 -13.12 8.86
C GLY A 29 0.77 -12.43 10.18
N CYS A 30 1.53 -11.32 10.13
CA CYS A 30 1.73 -10.49 11.30
C CYS A 30 0.44 -9.78 11.71
N SER A 31 0.18 -9.66 13.01
CA SER A 31 -0.95 -8.90 13.58
C SER A 31 -0.60 -7.42 13.79
N GLN A 32 0.38 -6.89 13.06
CA GLN A 32 0.81 -5.51 13.16
C GLN A 32 -0.13 -4.63 12.32
N PHE A 33 -0.82 -3.70 12.99
CA PHE A 33 -1.79 -2.79 12.37
C PHE A 33 -1.33 -1.33 12.37
N HIS A 34 -0.13 -1.06 12.88
CA HIS A 34 0.51 0.23 12.95
C HIS A 34 2.03 0.04 12.78
N PRO A 35 2.76 1.07 12.32
CA PRO A 35 4.22 0.96 12.18
C PRO A 35 4.89 0.64 13.52
N SER A 36 6.04 -0.03 13.48
CA SER A 36 6.80 -0.35 14.71
C SER A 36 7.50 0.88 15.30
N SER A 37 7.73 1.90 14.48
CA SER A 37 8.32 3.20 14.85
C SER A 37 7.71 4.30 13.98
N ASP A 38 7.78 5.56 14.45
CA ASP A 38 7.38 6.76 13.69
C ASP A 38 8.25 7.00 12.44
N ASP A 39 9.33 6.23 12.27
CA ASP A 39 10.24 6.30 11.12
C ASP A 39 9.71 5.57 9.87
N TYR A 40 8.63 4.78 10.01
CA TYR A 40 8.08 3.97 8.93
C TYR A 40 6.74 4.51 8.44
N ASP A 41 6.65 4.66 7.11
CA ASP A 41 5.45 5.18 6.44
C ASP A 41 4.61 4.06 5.82
N SER A 42 5.22 2.95 5.42
CA SER A 42 4.54 1.88 4.67
C SER A 42 5.03 0.49 5.11
N ALA A 43 4.26 -0.55 4.80
CA ALA A 43 4.62 -1.94 5.04
C ALA A 43 4.73 -2.71 3.73
N VAL A 44 5.76 -3.54 3.63
CA VAL A 44 6.03 -4.41 2.48
C VAL A 44 6.29 -5.84 2.95
N ASP A 45 5.83 -6.79 2.13
CA ASP A 45 6.09 -8.22 2.34
C ASP A 45 7.55 -8.61 2.09
N ASN A 46 8.21 -7.96 1.13
CA ASN A 46 9.61 -8.20 0.81
C ASN A 46 10.28 -6.96 0.20
N MET A 47 11.32 -6.44 0.85
CA MET A 47 12.07 -5.25 0.41
C MET A 47 12.71 -5.37 -0.98
N LYS A 48 13.00 -6.59 -1.46
CA LYS A 48 13.67 -6.80 -2.76
C LYS A 48 12.72 -7.06 -3.91
N ASN A 49 11.57 -7.67 -3.63
CA ASN A 49 10.60 -8.04 -4.66
C ASN A 49 9.19 -8.08 -4.06
N SER A 50 8.73 -6.92 -3.62
CA SER A 50 7.41 -6.80 -3.01
C SER A 50 6.33 -7.08 -4.03
N ARG A 51 5.42 -7.99 -3.67
CA ARG A 51 4.20 -8.26 -4.45
C ARG A 51 3.01 -7.48 -3.92
N TRP A 52 3.10 -7.02 -2.67
CA TRP A 52 2.02 -6.38 -1.95
C TRP A 52 2.55 -5.22 -1.11
N TYR A 53 1.93 -4.06 -1.31
CA TYR A 53 2.22 -2.83 -0.59
C TYR A 53 1.01 -2.45 0.26
N VAL A 54 1.23 -2.14 1.53
CA VAL A 54 0.17 -1.67 2.44
C VAL A 54 0.61 -0.35 3.04
N ASP A 55 -0.20 0.69 2.86
CA ASP A 55 -0.04 1.94 3.60
C ASP A 55 -0.59 1.70 5.01
N ILE A 56 0.32 1.64 5.99
CA ILE A 56 0.01 1.39 7.40
C ILE A 56 0.09 2.67 8.23
N CYS A 57 0.50 3.80 7.64
CA CYS A 57 0.57 5.05 8.34
C CYS A 57 -0.81 5.68 8.44
N SER A 58 -1.29 5.94 9.66
CA SER A 58 -2.56 6.64 9.89
C SER A 58 -2.51 8.13 9.45
N ARG A 59 -1.37 8.61 8.93
CA ARG A 59 -1.25 9.96 8.38
C ARG A 59 -1.75 9.94 6.93
N TRP A 60 -3.01 10.34 6.76
CA TRP A 60 -3.74 10.55 5.49
C TRP A 60 -3.10 11.57 4.53
N LYS A 61 -1.83 11.41 4.15
CA LYS A 61 -1.11 12.25 3.19
C LYS A 61 -0.56 11.40 2.05
N VAL A 62 -1.46 10.79 1.29
CA VAL A 62 -1.14 10.42 -0.10
C VAL A 62 -0.93 11.74 -0.85
N ARG A 63 0.33 12.18 -0.98
CA ARG A 63 0.69 13.29 -1.88
C ARG A 63 0.64 12.76 -3.31
N LEU A 64 -0.54 12.82 -3.92
CA LEU A 64 -0.64 12.74 -5.37
C LEU A 64 0.09 13.97 -5.92
N LEU A 65 1.24 13.76 -6.57
CA LEU A 65 1.90 14.83 -7.31
C LEU A 65 0.95 15.26 -8.44
N SER A 66 0.43 16.47 -8.32
CA SER A 66 -0.26 17.19 -9.39
C SER A 66 0.72 17.64 -10.48
#